data_AF-S9QUI5-F1
#
_entry.id   AF-S9QUI5-F1
#
_cell.length_a   1.000
_cell.length_b   1.000
_cell.length_c   1.000
_cell.angle_alpha   90.00
_cell.angle_beta   90.00
_cell.angle_gamma   90.00
#
_symmetry.space_group_name_H-M   'P 1'
#
loop_
_entity.id
_entity.type
_entity.pdbx_description
1 polymer ?
#
loop_
_entity_poly.entity_id
_entity_poly.type
_entity_poly.pdbx_seq_one_letter_code
_entity_poly.pdbx_strand_id
1 'polypeptide(L)'
;MGDNPGDWLEIWIRQIGLSAPGQAAIFVILALAFLPMPDIDLLAIRLLHHRSILTHSLLVPFLLWWFMPSLGPAAAAGAFLGVAVHLSADVLSPSRGYGLVWWPEPFQTSLGRWSRLWLLLNAIGGAGWRRRSCRRAQAGGASPWAWVLPLRWAMASGTKDRSWR
;
A
#
# COMPACT_ATOMS: atom_id res chain seq x y z
N MET A 1 -30.08 29.38 -4.29
CA MET A 1 -28.91 28.49 -4.13
C MET A 1 -28.93 28.04 -2.69
N GLY A 2 -29.30 26.78 -2.45
CA GLY A 2 -29.41 26.24 -1.10
C GLY A 2 -28.07 25.68 -0.70
N ASP A 3 -27.46 26.25 0.33
CA ASP A 3 -26.18 25.81 0.88
C ASP A 3 -26.39 24.46 1.57
N ASN A 4 -26.20 23.37 0.82
CA ASN A 4 -26.26 22.05 1.39
C ASN A 4 -24.99 21.88 2.24
N PRO A 5 -25.06 21.61 3.55
CA PRO A 5 -23.88 21.49 4.40
C PRO A 5 -22.86 20.43 3.93
N GLY A 6 -23.25 19.51 3.04
CA GLY A 6 -22.36 18.59 2.36
C GLY A 6 -21.40 19.22 1.33
N ASP A 7 -21.77 20.36 0.73
CA ASP A 7 -20.99 20.98 -0.35
C ASP A 7 -19.68 21.57 0.17
N TRP A 8 -19.69 22.15 1.38
CA TRP A 8 -18.48 22.65 2.03
C TRP A 8 -17.50 21.53 2.36
N LEU A 9 -18.00 20.39 2.85
CA LEU A 9 -17.16 19.24 3.15
C LEU A 9 -16.52 18.67 1.87
N GLU A 10 -17.28 18.57 0.78
CA GLU A 10 -16.76 18.13 -0.52
C GLU A 10 -15.68 19.08 -1.06
N ILE A 11 -15.90 20.39 -0.96
CA ILE A 11 -14.93 21.42 -1.38
C ILE A 11 -13.65 21.30 -0.57
N TRP A 12 -13.74 21.17 0.76
CA TRP A 12 -12.57 21.02 1.62
C TRP A 12 -11.82 19.71 1.36
N ILE A 13 -12.52 18.57 1.18
CA ILE A 13 -11.91 17.28 0.86
C ILE A 13 -11.20 17.35 -0.50
N ARG A 14 -11.82 17.97 -1.51
CA ARG A 14 -11.23 18.09 -2.85
C ARG A 14 -10.06 19.07 -2.87
N GLN A 15 -10.18 20.21 -2.20
CA GLN A 15 -9.12 21.23 -2.20
C GLN A 15 -7.92 20.82 -1.36
N ILE A 16 -8.13 20.26 -0.17
CA ILE A 16 -7.01 19.84 0.68
C ILE A 16 -6.52 18.45 0.26
N GLY A 17 -7.42 17.47 0.18
CA GLY A 17 -7.06 16.08 -0.10
C GLY A 17 -6.38 15.86 -1.46
N LEU A 18 -6.69 16.67 -2.48
CA LEU A 18 -6.05 16.57 -3.80
C LEU A 18 -4.90 17.57 -4.01
N SER A 19 -4.68 18.51 -3.09
CA SER A 19 -3.53 19.41 -3.16
C SER A 19 -2.21 18.67 -2.91
N ALA A 20 -1.09 19.22 -3.38
CA ALA A 20 0.23 18.67 -3.08
C ALA A 20 0.51 18.57 -1.56
N PRO A 21 0.19 19.59 -0.73
CA PRO A 21 0.29 19.47 0.73
C PRO A 21 -0.59 18.35 1.32
N GLY A 22 -1.83 18.19 0.86
CA GLY A 22 -2.71 17.14 1.39
C GLY A 22 -2.28 15.74 0.96
N GLN A 23 -1.82 15.56 -0.28
CA GLN A 23 -1.22 14.29 -0.70
C GLN A 23 0.06 13.97 0.09
N ALA A 24 0.90 14.97 0.40
CA ALA A 24 2.05 14.78 1.28
C ALA A 24 1.63 14.39 2.70
N ALA A 25 0.59 15.03 3.25
CA ALA A 25 0.04 14.68 4.56
C ALA A 25 -0.50 13.24 4.58
N ILE A 26 -1.31 12.85 3.58
CA ILE A 26 -1.82 11.48 3.43
C ILE A 26 -0.65 10.48 3.37
N PHE A 27 0.37 10.76 2.56
CA PHE A 27 1.55 9.91 2.47
C PHE A 27 2.22 9.71 3.84
N VAL A 28 2.45 10.78 4.60
CA VAL A 28 3.09 10.71 5.92
C VAL A 28 2.21 9.96 6.92
N ILE A 29 0.92 10.29 6.98
CA ILE A 29 -0.05 9.64 7.89
C ILE A 29 -0.07 8.13 7.62
N LEU A 30 -0.20 7.73 6.36
CA LEU A 30 -0.26 6.31 6.00
C LEU A 30 1.09 5.61 6.23
N ALA A 31 2.23 6.28 6.02
CA ALA A 31 3.53 5.72 6.35
C ALA A 31 3.68 5.44 7.85
N LEU A 32 3.25 6.38 8.71
CA LEU A 32 3.27 6.21 10.16
C LEU A 32 2.27 5.15 10.63
N ALA A 33 1.06 5.15 10.07
CA ALA A 33 0.02 4.16 10.42
C ALA A 33 0.41 2.74 10.01
N PHE A 34 1.12 2.57 8.89
CA PHE A 34 1.56 1.26 8.42
C PHE A 34 2.90 0.80 9.00
N LEU A 35 3.64 1.68 9.68
CA LEU A 35 4.90 1.33 10.33
C LEU A 35 4.74 0.21 11.37
N PRO A 36 3.75 0.21 12.28
CA PRO A 36 3.51 -0.90 13.21
C PRO A 36 2.66 -2.04 12.61
N MET A 37 2.20 -1.92 11.36
CA MET A 37 1.23 -2.86 10.80
C MET A 37 1.72 -4.31 10.69
N PRO A 38 3.02 -4.61 10.46
CA PRO A 38 3.49 -5.99 10.50
C PRO A 38 3.27 -6.68 11.85
N ASP A 39 3.32 -5.93 12.97
CA ASP A 39 3.15 -6.44 14.33
C ASP A 39 1.69 -6.65 14.75
N ILE A 40 0.72 -6.42 13.87
CA ILE A 40 -0.69 -6.78 14.18
C ILE A 40 -0.86 -8.29 14.39
N ASP A 41 0.10 -9.10 13.94
CA ASP A 41 0.11 -10.54 14.20
C ASP A 41 0.14 -10.88 15.70
N LEU A 42 0.67 -9.98 16.54
CA LEU A 42 0.65 -10.11 17.99
C LEU A 42 -0.77 -10.15 18.56
N LEU A 43 -1.73 -9.46 17.92
CA LEU A 43 -3.15 -9.48 18.33
C LEU A 43 -3.79 -10.86 18.10
N ALA A 44 -3.27 -11.62 17.13
CA ALA A 44 -3.75 -12.94 16.78
C ALA A 44 -2.61 -13.97 16.85
N ILE A 45 -1.77 -13.89 17.88
CA ILE A 45 -0.51 -14.64 17.99
C ILE A 45 -0.70 -16.15 17.85
N ARG A 46 -1.83 -16.69 18.32
CA ARG A 46 -2.17 -18.12 18.18
C ARG A 46 -2.40 -18.54 16.73
N LEU A 47 -2.88 -17.63 15.89
CA LEU A 47 -3.19 -17.89 14.49
C LEU A 47 -2.03 -17.52 13.58
N LEU A 48 -1.44 -16.34 13.78
CA LEU A 48 -0.47 -15.77 12.85
C LEU A 48 0.98 -16.03 13.25
N HIS A 49 1.23 -16.29 14.54
CA HIS A 49 2.55 -16.34 15.17
C HIS A 49 3.31 -15.00 15.10
N HIS A 50 4.32 -14.81 15.96
CA HIS A 50 5.19 -13.64 15.93
C HIS A 50 5.97 -13.62 14.61
N ARG A 51 5.99 -12.48 13.91
CA ARG A 51 6.60 -12.33 12.59
C ARG A 51 5.98 -13.25 11.54
N SER A 52 4.66 -13.17 11.38
CA SER A 52 3.92 -13.97 10.41
C SER A 52 4.35 -13.65 8.98
N ILE A 53 4.48 -14.68 8.13
CA ILE A 53 4.78 -14.50 6.69
C ILE A 53 3.76 -13.59 6.00
N LEU A 54 2.51 -13.55 6.50
CA LEU A 54 1.44 -12.74 5.94
C LEU A 54 1.59 -11.25 6.31
N THR A 55 1.78 -10.94 7.60
CA THR A 55 1.87 -9.55 8.09
C THR A 55 3.23 -8.93 7.79
N HIS A 56 4.30 -9.74 7.82
CA HIS A 56 5.67 -9.34 7.47
C HIS A 56 5.93 -9.48 5.97
N SER A 57 4.97 -9.01 5.17
CA SER A 57 5.04 -8.97 3.72
C SER A 57 4.38 -7.72 3.18
N LEU A 58 4.46 -7.53 1.86
CA LEU A 58 3.73 -6.47 1.18
C LEU A 58 2.24 -6.76 0.99
N LEU A 59 1.73 -7.88 1.51
CA LEU A 59 0.33 -8.25 1.35
C LEU A 59 -0.61 -7.16 1.88
N VAL A 60 -0.41 -6.69 3.11
CA VAL A 60 -1.30 -5.70 3.72
C VAL A 60 -1.35 -4.36 2.96
N PRO A 61 -0.22 -3.69 2.63
CA PRO A 61 -0.27 -2.47 1.84
C PRO A 61 -0.75 -2.71 0.39
N PHE A 62 -0.56 -3.91 -0.15
CA PHE A 62 -1.14 -4.30 -1.43
C PHE A 62 -2.67 -4.41 -1.36
N LEU A 63 -3.24 -5.01 -0.30
CA LEU A 63 -4.69 -5.07 -0.09
C LEU A 63 -5.28 -3.66 0.01
N LEU A 64 -4.64 -2.74 0.73
CA LEU A 64 -5.06 -1.34 0.79
C LEU A 64 -5.12 -0.73 -0.62
N TRP A 65 -4.04 -0.86 -1.40
CA TRP A 65 -3.97 -0.34 -2.75
C TRP A 65 -5.03 -0.95 -3.68
N TRP A 66 -5.26 -2.26 -3.56
CA TRP A 66 -6.18 -3.00 -4.42
C TRP A 66 -7.65 -2.70 -4.11
N PHE A 67 -8.03 -2.71 -2.83
CA PHE A 67 -9.42 -2.56 -2.41
C PHE A 67 -9.84 -1.11 -2.13
N MET A 68 -8.89 -0.21 -1.88
CA MET A 68 -9.15 1.21 -1.62
C MET A 68 -8.41 2.14 -2.59
N PRO A 69 -8.54 1.95 -3.92
CA PRO A 69 -7.83 2.76 -4.91
C PRO A 69 -8.22 4.25 -4.89
N SER A 70 -9.39 4.59 -4.32
CA SER A 70 -9.85 5.96 -4.14
C SER A 70 -8.99 6.78 -3.18
N LEU A 71 -8.21 6.15 -2.29
CA LEU A 71 -7.25 6.83 -1.41
C LEU A 71 -6.05 7.42 -2.19
N GLY A 72 -5.88 7.01 -3.44
CA GLY A 72 -4.88 7.56 -4.34
C GLY A 72 -3.45 7.03 -4.13
N PRO A 73 -2.53 7.43 -5.02
CA PRO A 73 -1.18 6.88 -5.05
C PRO A 73 -0.32 7.30 -3.85
N ALA A 74 -0.60 8.46 -3.22
CA ALA A 74 0.12 8.88 -2.03
C ALA A 74 -0.18 7.99 -0.82
N ALA A 75 -1.44 7.58 -0.63
CA ALA A 75 -1.83 6.66 0.44
C ALA A 75 -1.15 5.30 0.28
N ALA A 76 -1.21 4.72 -0.93
CA ALA A 76 -0.50 3.49 -1.24
C ALA A 76 1.01 3.65 -1.02
N ALA A 77 1.63 4.71 -1.56
CA ALA A 77 3.06 4.94 -1.39
C ALA A 77 3.48 5.08 0.09
N GLY A 78 2.64 5.72 0.91
CA GLY A 78 2.84 5.82 2.36
C GLY A 78 2.78 4.44 3.01
N ALA A 79 1.71 3.68 2.77
CA ALA A 79 1.53 2.34 3.32
C ALA A 79 2.67 1.38 2.97
N PHE A 80 3.08 1.35 1.70
CA PHE A 80 4.22 0.55 1.24
C PHE A 80 5.56 1.01 1.86
N LEU A 81 5.74 2.31 2.10
CA LEU A 81 6.94 2.83 2.76
C LEU A 81 6.98 2.43 4.24
N GLY A 82 5.87 2.59 4.97
CA GLY A 82 5.79 2.24 6.39
C GLY A 82 6.18 0.79 6.63
N VAL A 83 5.58 -0.14 5.87
CA VAL A 83 5.94 -1.55 5.92
C VAL A 83 7.39 -1.79 5.50
N ALA A 84 7.87 -1.16 4.42
CA ALA A 84 9.25 -1.35 3.98
C ALA A 84 10.28 -0.92 5.05
N VAL A 85 10.02 0.18 5.77
CA VAL A 85 10.88 0.64 6.88
C VAL A 85 10.86 -0.37 8.02
N HIS A 86 9.68 -0.86 8.42
CA HIS A 86 9.55 -1.88 9.45
C HIS A 86 10.34 -3.15 9.10
N LEU A 87 10.09 -3.71 7.92
CA LEU A 87 10.79 -4.92 7.47
C LEU A 87 12.29 -4.72 7.33
N SER A 88 12.74 -3.50 6.97
CA SER A 88 14.17 -3.17 6.95
C SER A 88 14.77 -3.20 8.36
N ALA A 89 14.07 -2.67 9.36
CA ALA A 89 14.50 -2.76 10.75
C ALA A 89 14.60 -4.22 11.21
N ASP A 90 13.64 -5.06 10.84
CA ASP A 90 13.67 -6.48 11.17
C ASP A 90 14.81 -7.24 10.50
N VAL A 91 15.13 -6.95 9.24
CA VAL A 91 16.28 -7.53 8.53
C VAL A 91 17.59 -7.20 9.25
N LEU A 92 17.72 -5.96 9.75
CA LEU A 92 18.91 -5.47 10.44
C LEU A 92 18.96 -5.93 11.91
N SER A 93 17.84 -6.38 12.47
CA SER A 93 17.77 -6.98 13.81
C SER A 93 18.28 -8.43 13.84
N PRO A 94 18.83 -8.91 14.96
CA PRO A 94 19.25 -10.31 15.08
C PRO A 94 18.09 -11.29 14.86
N SER A 95 18.13 -12.11 13.80
CA SER A 95 17.11 -13.13 13.52
C SER A 95 17.47 -14.46 14.19
N ARG A 96 17.06 -14.64 15.46
CA ARG A 96 17.18 -15.90 16.22
C ARG A 96 15.91 -16.15 17.02
N GLY A 97 15.54 -17.43 17.20
CA GLY A 97 14.34 -17.81 17.98
C GLY A 97 13.07 -17.14 17.45
N TYR A 98 12.40 -16.37 18.31
CA TYR A 98 11.22 -15.57 17.97
C TYR A 98 11.47 -14.50 16.88
N GLY A 99 12.72 -14.13 16.59
CA GLY A 99 13.06 -13.20 15.52
C GLY A 99 12.99 -13.77 14.10
N LEU A 100 12.59 -15.04 13.92
CA LEU A 100 12.40 -15.66 12.61
C LEU A 100 10.99 -15.38 12.06
N VAL A 101 10.81 -15.51 10.75
CA VAL A 101 9.48 -15.42 10.13
C VAL A 101 8.80 -16.78 10.20
N TRP A 102 7.51 -16.80 10.50
CA TRP A 102 6.72 -18.02 10.73
C TRP A 102 5.55 -18.14 9.77
N TRP A 103 5.21 -19.38 9.44
CA TRP A 103 3.93 -19.70 8.82
C TRP A 103 2.80 -19.57 9.87
N PRO A 104 1.62 -19.04 9.48
CA PRO A 104 0.45 -19.10 10.34
C PRO A 104 0.00 -20.56 10.55
N GLU A 105 -1.00 -20.73 11.42
CA GLU A 105 -1.80 -21.96 11.48
C GLU A 105 -2.26 -22.40 10.08
N PRO A 106 -2.29 -23.72 9.79
CA PRO A 106 -2.10 -24.85 10.72
C PRO A 106 -0.65 -25.33 10.88
N PHE A 107 0.32 -24.63 10.29
CA PHE A 107 1.69 -25.15 10.21
C PHE A 107 2.53 -24.70 11.40
N GLN A 108 2.45 -23.42 11.75
CA GLN A 108 3.28 -22.82 12.81
C GLN A 108 4.74 -23.27 12.75
N THR A 109 5.33 -23.27 11.54
CA THR A 109 6.75 -23.62 11.33
C THR A 109 7.53 -22.39 10.91
N SER A 110 8.81 -22.34 11.30
CA SER A 110 9.70 -21.24 10.92
C SER A 110 10.24 -21.39 9.49
N LEU A 111 10.41 -20.27 8.77
CA LEU A 111 11.20 -20.22 7.54
C LEU A 111 12.70 -20.44 7.76
N GLY A 112 13.16 -20.40 9.01
CA GLY A 112 14.57 -20.59 9.37
C GLY A 112 15.46 -19.57 8.66
N ARG A 113 16.52 -20.03 7.99
CA ARG A 113 17.49 -19.18 7.28
C ARG A 113 16.87 -18.29 6.19
N TRP A 114 15.70 -18.66 5.67
CA TRP A 114 15.01 -17.90 4.63
C TRP A 114 14.29 -16.66 5.16
N SER A 115 14.13 -16.52 6.47
CA SER A 115 13.45 -15.39 7.11
C SER A 115 14.03 -14.04 6.68
N ARG A 116 15.38 -13.90 6.70
CA ARG A 116 16.03 -12.65 6.29
C ARG A 116 15.82 -12.34 4.81
N LEU A 117 15.89 -13.35 3.96
CA LEU A 117 15.66 -13.17 2.52
C LEU A 117 14.22 -12.74 2.27
N TRP A 118 13.24 -13.35 2.94
CA TRP A 118 11.83 -12.98 2.85
C TRP A 118 11.60 -11.52 3.22
N LEU A 119 12.10 -11.10 4.39
CA LEU A 119 11.97 -9.71 4.86
C LEU A 119 12.67 -8.73 3.92
N LEU A 120 13.88 -9.06 3.45
CA LEU A 120 14.65 -8.23 2.53
C LEU A 120 13.92 -8.03 1.19
N LEU A 121 13.42 -9.11 0.59
CA LEU A 121 12.69 -9.03 -0.69
C LEU A 121 11.43 -8.18 -0.56
N ASN A 122 10.69 -8.32 0.54
CA ASN A 122 9.50 -7.50 0.78
C ASN A 122 9.87 -6.03 1.07
N ALA A 123 10.92 -5.76 1.84
CA ALA A 123 11.41 -4.40 2.08
C ALA A 123 11.82 -3.69 0.77
N ILE A 124 12.60 -4.37 -0.08
CA ILE A 124 13.00 -3.85 -1.40
C ILE A 124 11.78 -3.66 -2.29
N GLY A 125 10.86 -4.62 -2.32
CA GLY A 125 9.63 -4.54 -3.11
C GLY A 125 8.78 -3.33 -2.75
N GLY A 126 8.63 -3.04 -1.44
CA GLY A 126 7.85 -1.89 -0.98
C GLY A 126 8.51 -0.55 -1.32
N ALA A 127 9.82 -0.45 -1.12
CA ALA A 127 10.60 0.72 -1.52
C ALA A 127 10.57 0.95 -3.05
N GLY A 128 10.57 -0.14 -3.84
CA GLY A 128 10.45 -0.12 -5.29
C GLY A 128 9.07 0.32 -5.78
N TRP A 129 8.00 -0.17 -5.13
CA TRP A 129 6.62 0.21 -5.43
C TRP A 129 6.38 1.72 -5.25
N ARG A 130 6.87 2.27 -4.14
CA ARG A 130 6.85 3.72 -3.86
C ARG A 130 7.44 4.52 -5.03
N ARG A 131 8.62 4.13 -5.53
CA ARG A 131 9.31 4.83 -6.64
C ARG A 131 8.49 4.82 -7.94
N ARG A 132 7.76 3.74 -8.22
CA ARG A 132 6.90 3.64 -9.41
C ARG A 132 5.68 4.56 -9.28
N SER A 133 5.06 4.58 -8.10
CA SER A 133 3.88 5.40 -7.81
C SER A 133 4.17 6.90 -7.91
N CYS A 134 5.28 7.37 -7.32
CA CYS A 134 5.67 8.78 -7.41
C CYS A 134 6.01 9.23 -8.85
N ARG A 135 6.67 8.37 -9.64
CA ARG A 135 7.05 8.71 -11.02
C ARG A 135 5.84 8.86 -11.93
N ARG A 136 4.85 7.99 -11.78
CA ARG A 136 3.66 8.05 -12.63
C ARG A 136 2.65 9.09 -12.16
N ALA A 137 2.58 9.41 -10.85
CA ALA A 137 1.78 10.54 -10.36
C ALA A 137 2.25 11.89 -10.97
N GLN A 138 3.58 12.06 -11.13
CA GLN A 138 4.16 13.22 -11.82
C GLN A 138 3.88 13.24 -13.33
N ALA A 139 3.52 12.10 -13.93
CA ALA A 139 3.23 11.97 -15.36
C ALA A 139 1.77 12.26 -15.74
N GLY A 140 0.93 12.79 -14.82
CA GLY A 140 -0.41 13.28 -15.14
C GLY A 140 -1.51 12.21 -15.30
N GLY A 141 -1.34 11.01 -14.73
CA GLY A 141 -2.37 9.97 -14.74
C GLY A 141 -3.60 10.34 -13.90
N ALA A 142 -4.57 11.01 -14.50
CA ALA A 142 -5.72 11.64 -13.83
C ALA A 142 -6.82 10.68 -13.34
N SER A 143 -6.67 9.36 -13.46
CA SER A 143 -7.73 8.42 -13.04
C SER A 143 -7.27 7.48 -11.91
N PRO A 144 -8.06 7.33 -10.82
CA PRO A 144 -7.78 6.37 -9.75
C PRO A 144 -7.70 4.91 -10.23
N TRP A 145 -8.30 4.60 -11.38
CA TRP A 145 -8.35 3.25 -11.96
C TRP A 145 -7.27 2.99 -13.02
N ALA A 146 -6.58 4.02 -13.55
CA ALA A 146 -5.45 3.84 -14.48
C ALA A 146 -4.27 3.11 -13.81
N TRP A 147 -4.30 3.04 -12.47
CA TRP A 147 -3.33 2.39 -11.63
C TRP A 147 -3.54 0.88 -11.48
N VAL A 148 -4.79 0.41 -11.55
CA VAL A 148 -5.19 -0.94 -11.12
C VAL A 148 -5.13 -1.96 -12.27
N LEU A 149 -5.26 -1.55 -13.54
CA LEU A 149 -5.24 -2.46 -14.70
C LEU A 149 -4.62 -1.80 -15.95
N PRO A 150 -3.52 -2.32 -16.51
CA PRO A 150 -3.11 -1.94 -17.86
C PRO A 150 -4.09 -2.42 -18.95
N LEU A 151 -4.95 -3.40 -18.66
CA LEU A 151 -5.79 -4.08 -19.67
C LEU A 151 -7.12 -3.42 -19.99
N ARG A 152 -7.63 -2.49 -19.18
CA ARG A 152 -8.95 -1.88 -19.42
C ARG A 152 -8.92 -0.64 -20.30
N TRP A 153 -7.77 0.01 -20.44
CA TRP A 153 -7.62 1.17 -21.32
C TRP A 153 -7.68 0.79 -22.81
N ALA A 154 -7.30 -0.45 -23.15
CA ALA A 154 -7.37 -0.96 -24.53
C ALA A 154 -8.81 -1.22 -25.03
N MET A 155 -9.82 -1.27 -24.15
CA MET A 155 -11.22 -1.45 -24.54
C MET A 155 -12.05 -0.16 -24.52
N ALA A 156 -11.59 0.89 -23.83
CA ALA A 156 -12.31 2.16 -23.73
C ALA A 156 -11.98 3.15 -24.86
N SER A 157 -10.88 2.97 -25.59
CA SER A 157 -10.57 3.72 -26.82
C SER A 157 -11.33 3.24 -28.06
N GLY A 158 -12.24 2.26 -27.89
CA GLY A 158 -12.95 1.56 -28.96
C GLY A 158 -14.39 1.99 -29.23
N THR A 159 -14.84 3.20 -28.85
CA THR A 159 -16.18 3.67 -29.20
C THR A 159 -16.16 4.88 -30.13
N LYS A 160 -16.15 4.54 -31.43
CA LYS A 160 -16.88 5.18 -32.55
C LYS A 160 -16.83 6.71 -32.63
N ASP A 161 -15.83 7.21 -33.34
CA ASP A 161 -16.10 8.26 -34.33
C ASP A 161 -16.39 7.58 -35.66
N ARG A 162 -17.66 7.52 -36.04
CA ARG A 162 -18.10 7.22 -37.41
C ARG A 162 -19.09 8.31 -37.82
N SER A 163 -18.55 9.51 -37.99
CA SER A 163 -19.14 10.52 -38.86
C SER A 163 -18.97 10.07 -40.32
N TRP A 164 -20.03 9.56 -40.91
CA TRP A 164 -20.20 9.52 -42.36
C TRP A 164 -21.55 10.19 -42.68
N ARG A 165 -21.45 11.34 -43.35
CA ARG A 165 -22.40 12.01 -44.26
C ARG A 165 -23.87 12.07 -43.85
#